data_AF-A0A6P0PXS0-F1
#
_entry.id   AF-A0A6P0PXS0-F1
#
_cell.length_a   1.000
_cell.length_b   1.000
_cell.length_c   1.000
_cell.angle_alpha   90.00
_cell.angle_beta   90.00
_cell.angle_gamma   90.00
#
_symmetry.space_group_name_H-M   'P 1'
#
loop_
_entity.id
_entity.type
_entity.pdbx_description
1 polymer ?
#
loop_
_entity_poly.entity_id
_entity_poly.type
_entity_poly.pdbx_seq_one_letter_code
_entity_poly.pdbx_strand_id
1 'polypeptide(L)'
;WLEQVLPQCQDKLVLVMVHHNVIEHLPDQANHPLGHRYILENAPVLHNILKTAGVNLLFTGHLHVQDIAYQEGVYEITTGSLVSYPHPYRILQLCTDNQGKRWLQIESHRVESVPGWENLTQISREWMSDRSYPFMVKLLTSPPLNLPDSDAQKLAPSLRYFWAHIADGDAVFNFPEFPTPVRRYFESFSTHTSDGKPALIDNQTTLLLTKNQ
;
A
#
# COMPACT_ATOMS: atom_id res chain seq x y z
N TRP A 1 -7.31 26.01 4.87
CA TRP A 1 -7.50 25.58 6.28
C TRP A 1 -6.27 24.82 6.80
N LEU A 2 -5.87 23.68 6.21
CA LEU A 2 -4.73 22.89 6.72
C LEU A 2 -3.43 23.73 6.82
N GLU A 3 -3.14 24.54 5.80
CA GLU A 3 -2.02 25.50 5.79
C GLU A 3 -2.06 26.53 6.92
N GLN A 4 -3.24 26.81 7.49
CA GLN A 4 -3.40 27.72 8.62
C GLN A 4 -3.24 26.99 9.96
N VAL A 5 -3.57 25.70 10.02
CA VAL A 5 -3.51 24.88 11.24
C VAL A 5 -2.09 24.37 11.49
N LEU A 6 -1.39 23.88 10.47
CA LEU A 6 -0.06 23.29 10.62
C LEU A 6 0.96 24.22 11.29
N PRO A 7 1.03 25.53 10.98
CA PRO A 7 1.91 26.47 11.68
C PRO A 7 1.61 26.64 13.18
N GLN A 8 0.41 26.26 13.64
CA GLN A 8 0.02 26.32 15.07
C GLN A 8 0.39 25.04 15.83
N CYS A 9 0.86 24.02 15.12
CA CYS A 9 1.29 22.74 15.67
C CYS A 9 2.82 22.64 15.85
N GLN A 10 3.52 23.78 15.87
CA GLN A 10 4.96 23.83 16.17
C GLN A 10 5.26 23.06 17.47
N ASP A 11 6.36 22.31 17.46
CA ASP A 11 6.84 21.39 18.52
C ASP A 11 5.99 20.14 18.80
N LYS A 12 4.86 19.94 18.11
CA LYS A 12 4.03 18.74 18.23
C LYS A 12 4.41 17.70 17.18
N LEU A 13 4.17 16.42 17.50
CA LEU A 13 4.10 15.41 16.45
C LEU A 13 2.76 15.56 15.74
N VAL A 14 2.78 15.79 14.44
CA VAL A 14 1.58 15.89 13.62
C VAL A 14 1.36 14.57 12.87
N LEU A 15 0.16 14.02 13.04
CA LEU A 15 -0.31 12.84 12.33
C LEU A 15 -1.46 13.30 11.43
N VAL A 16 -1.32 13.16 10.12
CA VAL A 16 -2.40 13.50 9.18
C VAL A 16 -3.08 12.21 8.72
N MET A 17 -4.40 12.22 8.69
CA MET A 17 -5.20 11.07 8.27
C MET A 17 -6.20 11.50 7.21
N VAL A 18 -6.22 10.81 6.07
CA VAL A 18 -7.20 10.98 4.98
C VAL A 18 -7.56 9.61 4.43
N HIS A 19 -8.74 9.43 3.84
CA HIS A 19 -9.16 8.07 3.43
C HIS A 19 -8.44 7.57 2.17
N HIS A 20 -8.31 8.42 1.14
CA HIS A 20 -7.70 8.08 -0.15
C HIS A 20 -6.19 8.27 -0.13
N ASN A 21 -5.48 7.57 -1.02
CA ASN A 21 -4.03 7.68 -1.13
C ASN A 21 -3.57 9.05 -1.64
N VAL A 22 -2.37 9.48 -1.25
CA VAL A 22 -1.74 10.70 -1.74
C VAL A 22 -0.45 10.39 -2.50
N ILE A 23 0.29 9.38 -2.03
CA ILE A 23 1.47 8.79 -2.65
C ILE A 23 1.05 7.48 -3.34
N GLU A 24 1.68 7.14 -4.46
CA GLU A 24 1.43 5.85 -5.11
C GLU A 24 1.95 4.68 -4.27
N HIS A 25 1.08 3.71 -4.02
CA HIS A 25 1.39 2.44 -3.35
C HIS A 25 1.50 1.27 -4.34
N LEU A 26 1.15 1.51 -5.61
CA LEU A 26 1.28 0.53 -6.69
C LEU A 26 1.96 1.20 -7.89
N PRO A 27 2.64 0.43 -8.76
CA PRO A 27 3.27 0.98 -9.96
C PRO A 27 2.27 1.76 -10.83
N ASP A 28 2.59 3.04 -11.11
CA ASP A 28 1.82 3.92 -11.97
C ASP A 28 0.35 4.09 -11.52
N GLN A 29 0.09 4.01 -10.22
CA GLN A 29 -1.26 4.00 -9.66
C GLN A 29 -2.10 5.20 -10.10
N ALA A 30 -1.53 6.41 -10.14
CA ALA A 30 -2.26 7.64 -10.46
C ALA A 30 -2.66 7.72 -11.94
N ASN A 31 -1.93 7.07 -12.85
CA ASN A 31 -2.26 7.07 -14.28
C ASN A 31 -2.98 5.80 -14.73
N HIS A 32 -2.95 4.74 -13.92
CA HIS A 32 -3.56 3.46 -14.28
C HIS A 32 -5.11 3.53 -14.24
N PRO A 33 -5.83 3.05 -15.27
CA PRO A 33 -7.30 3.12 -15.32
C PRO A 33 -8.03 2.41 -14.17
N LEU A 34 -7.38 1.44 -13.52
CA LEU A 34 -7.94 0.75 -12.36
C LEU A 34 -7.44 1.32 -11.02
N GLY A 35 -6.33 2.05 -11.04
CA GLY A 35 -5.63 2.55 -9.85
C GLY A 35 -6.00 3.99 -9.48
N HIS A 36 -6.22 4.86 -10.46
CA HIS A 36 -6.34 6.31 -10.24
C HIS A 36 -7.46 6.70 -9.27
N ARG A 37 -8.57 5.94 -9.26
CA ARG A 37 -9.70 6.17 -8.35
C ARG A 37 -9.35 6.09 -6.86
N TYR A 38 -8.22 5.46 -6.53
CA TYR A 38 -7.75 5.30 -5.16
C TYR A 38 -6.86 6.45 -4.69
N ILE A 39 -6.40 7.29 -5.63
CA ILE A 39 -5.59 8.47 -5.36
C ILE A 39 -6.53 9.67 -5.21
N LEU A 40 -6.27 10.50 -4.21
CA LEU A 40 -6.96 11.76 -4.01
C LEU A 40 -6.70 12.68 -5.21
N GLU A 41 -7.76 13.27 -5.77
CA GLU A 41 -7.65 14.10 -6.99
C GLU A 41 -6.61 15.22 -6.87
N ASN A 42 -6.55 15.89 -5.72
CA ASN A 42 -5.58 16.95 -5.43
C ASN A 42 -4.38 16.46 -4.59
N ALA A 43 -4.01 15.18 -4.70
CA ALA A 43 -2.88 14.58 -3.99
C ALA A 43 -1.58 15.40 -4.08
N PRO A 44 -1.15 15.93 -5.26
CA PRO A 44 0.07 16.73 -5.33
C PRO A 44 0.02 18.00 -4.47
N VAL A 45 -1.16 18.62 -4.33
CA VAL A 45 -1.34 19.81 -3.49
C VAL A 45 -1.23 19.45 -2.03
N LEU A 46 -1.89 18.38 -1.59
CA LEU A 46 -1.82 17.92 -0.21
C LEU A 46 -0.39 17.50 0.16
N HIS A 47 0.28 16.71 -0.68
CA HIS A 47 1.66 16.31 -0.48
C HIS A 47 2.58 17.53 -0.31
N ASN A 48 2.46 18.55 -1.17
CA ASN A 48 3.24 19.76 -1.06
C ASN A 48 2.99 20.51 0.27
N ILE A 49 1.73 20.63 0.71
CA ILE A 49 1.39 21.25 2.01
C ILE A 49 2.07 20.49 3.17
N LEU A 50 1.99 19.15 3.17
CA LEU A 50 2.57 18.31 4.23
C LEU A 50 4.10 18.42 4.25
N LYS A 51 4.72 18.32 3.07
CA LYS A 51 6.17 18.48 2.88
C LYS A 51 6.65 19.84 3.36
N THR A 52 6.03 20.94 2.92
CA THR A 52 6.40 22.30 3.32
C THR A 52 6.23 22.52 4.82
N ALA A 53 5.25 21.90 5.44
CA ALA A 53 5.02 21.98 6.88
C ALA A 53 5.87 21.02 7.72
N GLY A 54 6.70 20.18 7.10
CA GLY A 54 7.54 19.20 7.80
C GLY A 54 6.75 18.05 8.45
N VAL A 55 5.55 17.74 7.94
CA VAL A 55 4.75 16.59 8.42
C VAL A 55 5.31 15.30 7.82
N ASN A 56 5.80 14.40 8.67
CA ASN A 56 6.40 13.15 8.19
C ASN A 56 5.43 11.96 8.06
N LEU A 57 4.24 12.04 8.68
CA LEU A 57 3.35 10.90 8.85
C LEU A 57 1.96 11.19 8.29
N LEU A 58 1.60 10.41 7.27
CA LEU A 58 0.30 10.39 6.64
C LEU A 58 -0.29 8.98 6.76
N PHE A 59 -1.54 8.86 7.20
CA PHE A 59 -2.25 7.58 7.31
C PHE A 59 -3.43 7.57 6.35
N THR A 60 -3.51 6.49 5.56
CA THR A 60 -4.52 6.33 4.53
C THR A 60 -5.10 4.91 4.52
N GLY A 61 -6.07 4.69 3.65
CA GLY A 61 -6.71 3.40 3.45
C GLY A 61 -7.27 3.31 2.03
N HIS A 62 -8.55 2.94 1.90
CA HIS A 62 -9.33 2.90 0.65
C HIS A 62 -8.87 1.87 -0.41
N LEU A 63 -7.56 1.78 -0.70
CA LEU A 63 -6.99 0.82 -1.64
C LEU A 63 -7.08 -0.64 -1.14
N HIS A 64 -7.27 -0.82 0.17
CA HIS A 64 -7.38 -2.13 0.84
C HIS A 64 -6.13 -3.01 0.68
N VAL A 65 -4.95 -2.40 0.65
CA VAL A 65 -3.66 -3.09 0.62
C VAL A 65 -2.84 -2.77 1.88
N GLN A 66 -1.84 -3.60 2.18
CA GLN A 66 -0.83 -3.25 3.16
C GLN A 66 0.45 -2.77 2.50
N ASP A 67 0.73 -1.49 2.69
CA ASP A 67 1.89 -0.86 2.08
C ASP A 67 2.33 0.39 2.85
N ILE A 68 3.63 0.66 2.85
CA ILE A 68 4.21 1.93 3.30
C ILE A 68 4.98 2.58 2.15
N ALA A 69 4.48 3.72 1.68
CA ALA A 69 5.13 4.51 0.65
C ALA A 69 5.88 5.69 1.27
N TYR A 70 6.93 6.16 0.58
CA TYR A 70 7.71 7.31 0.98
C TYR A 70 7.92 8.26 -0.20
N GLN A 71 7.66 9.55 0.01
CA GLN A 71 7.93 10.59 -0.96
C GLN A 71 8.36 11.88 -0.26
N GLU A 72 9.61 12.31 -0.53
CA GLU A 72 10.16 13.60 -0.14
C GLU A 72 9.96 13.98 1.35
N GLY A 73 10.21 13.04 2.26
CA GLY A 73 10.15 13.27 3.71
C GLY A 73 8.81 12.92 4.35
N VAL A 74 7.82 12.49 3.54
CA VAL A 74 6.50 12.03 4.00
C VAL A 74 6.42 10.52 3.82
N TYR A 75 6.14 9.81 4.91
CA TYR A 75 5.72 8.41 4.89
C TYR A 75 4.19 8.36 4.85
N GLU A 76 3.64 7.69 3.84
CA GLU A 76 2.24 7.31 3.78
C GLU A 76 2.08 5.86 4.20
N ILE A 77 1.28 5.65 5.24
CA ILE A 77 0.99 4.35 5.84
C ILE A 77 -0.42 3.96 5.44
N THR A 78 -0.55 3.17 4.38
CA THR A 78 -1.85 2.66 3.92
C THR A 78 -2.23 1.45 4.74
N THR A 79 -3.31 1.56 5.52
CA THR A 79 -3.88 0.41 6.25
C THR A 79 -4.93 -0.31 5.41
N GLY A 80 -4.80 -1.62 5.30
CA GLY A 80 -5.70 -2.51 4.58
C GLY A 80 -7.04 -2.57 5.29
N SER A 81 -8.05 -3.12 4.61
CA SER A 81 -9.40 -3.10 5.16
C SER A 81 -9.61 -4.21 6.17
N LEU A 82 -10.05 -3.85 7.38
CA LEU A 82 -10.40 -4.80 8.43
C LEU A 82 -11.46 -5.83 8.01
N VAL A 83 -12.29 -5.51 7.01
CA VAL A 83 -13.40 -6.38 6.55
C VAL A 83 -13.05 -7.26 5.35
N SER A 84 -11.88 -7.12 4.75
CA SER A 84 -11.41 -7.99 3.66
C SER A 84 -10.09 -8.64 4.03
N TYR A 85 -9.72 -9.75 3.37
CA TYR A 85 -8.42 -10.39 3.57
C TYR A 85 -7.27 -9.36 3.51
N PRO A 86 -6.28 -9.41 4.44
CA PRO A 86 -6.12 -10.37 5.54
C PRO A 86 -6.71 -9.88 6.89
N HIS A 87 -7.67 -8.96 6.87
CA HIS A 87 -8.27 -8.32 8.05
C HIS A 87 -7.26 -7.56 8.92
N PRO A 88 -6.40 -6.69 8.35
CA PRO A 88 -5.30 -6.10 9.08
C PRO A 88 -5.75 -4.93 9.96
N TYR A 89 -5.01 -4.72 11.04
CA TYR A 89 -4.93 -3.47 11.78
C TYR A 89 -3.48 -3.23 12.23
N ARG A 90 -3.10 -1.97 12.46
CA ARG A 90 -1.74 -1.60 12.88
C ARG A 90 -1.71 -1.08 14.31
N ILE A 91 -0.70 -1.49 15.04
CA ILE A 91 -0.28 -0.88 16.30
C ILE A 91 0.95 -0.02 16.01
N LEU A 92 0.88 1.23 16.48
CA LEU A 92 1.91 2.24 16.25
C LEU A 92 2.47 2.67 17.60
N GLN A 93 3.77 2.47 17.81
CA GLN A 93 4.44 2.90 19.03
C GLN A 93 5.44 4.01 18.72
N LEU A 94 5.16 5.21 19.22
CA LEU A 94 6.08 6.33 19.16
C LEU A 94 7.10 6.21 20.29
N CYS A 95 8.37 6.18 19.91
CA CYS A 95 9.47 6.12 20.84
C CYS A 95 10.32 7.38 20.74
N THR A 96 10.87 7.83 21.86
CA THR A 96 11.77 8.99 21.95
C THR A 96 12.96 8.62 22.82
N ASP A 97 14.18 8.88 22.35
CA ASP A 97 15.38 8.68 23.17
C ASP A 97 15.70 9.91 24.04
N ASN A 98 16.74 9.79 24.87
CA ASN A 98 17.18 10.86 25.75
C ASN A 98 17.73 12.10 25.00
N GLN A 99 17.99 12.00 23.70
CA GLN A 99 18.44 13.10 22.84
C GLN A 99 17.26 13.75 22.08
N GLY A 100 16.02 13.28 22.31
CA GLY A 100 14.83 13.80 21.65
C GLY A 100 14.62 13.26 20.23
N LYS A 101 15.42 12.28 19.79
CA LYS A 101 15.22 11.59 18.50
C LYS A 101 13.98 10.73 18.61
N ARG A 102 13.10 10.81 17.61
CA ARG A 102 11.82 10.07 17.58
C ARG A 102 11.82 9.02 16.49
N TRP A 103 11.25 7.86 16.77
CA TRP A 103 10.96 6.85 15.77
C TRP A 103 9.59 6.24 16.00
N LEU A 104 8.96 5.78 14.93
CA LEU A 104 7.68 5.11 14.96
C LEU A 104 7.89 3.63 14.66
N GLN A 105 7.60 2.77 15.63
CA GLN A 105 7.52 1.33 15.41
C GLN A 105 6.11 0.99 14.93
N ILE A 106 6.04 0.20 13.87
CA ILE A 106 4.78 -0.18 13.21
C ILE A 106 4.72 -1.70 13.20
N GLU A 107 3.66 -2.24 13.77
CA GLU A 107 3.38 -3.68 13.75
C GLU A 107 1.95 -3.92 13.24
N SER A 108 1.83 -4.77 12.23
CA SER A 108 0.56 -5.17 11.65
C SER A 108 0.09 -6.48 12.26
N HIS A 109 -1.16 -6.52 12.65
CA HIS A 109 -1.86 -7.69 13.17
C HIS A 109 -3.08 -7.98 12.31
N ARG A 110 -3.64 -9.18 12.48
CA ARG A 110 -4.76 -9.68 11.66
C ARG A 110 -5.84 -10.24 12.56
N VAL A 111 -7.10 -9.99 12.21
CA VAL A 111 -8.22 -10.69 12.83
C VAL A 111 -8.34 -12.06 12.17
N GLU A 112 -7.86 -13.10 12.84
CA GLU A 112 -7.80 -14.46 12.28
C GLU A 112 -9.12 -15.21 12.36
N SER A 113 -9.98 -14.84 13.33
CA SER A 113 -11.28 -15.47 13.55
C SER A 113 -12.27 -14.52 14.24
N VAL A 114 -13.56 -14.78 14.03
CA VAL A 114 -14.68 -14.23 14.80
C VAL A 114 -15.70 -15.34 15.04
N PRO A 115 -16.64 -15.22 16.00
CA PRO A 115 -17.64 -16.27 16.24
C PRO A 115 -18.39 -16.67 14.96
N GLY A 116 -18.36 -17.97 14.61
CA GLY A 116 -18.96 -18.51 13.39
C GLY A 116 -18.06 -18.44 12.15
N TRP A 117 -16.85 -17.90 12.28
CA TRP A 117 -15.82 -17.81 11.23
C TRP A 117 -14.44 -18.11 11.83
N GLU A 118 -14.23 -19.34 12.30
CA GLU A 118 -13.00 -19.75 12.98
C GLU A 118 -11.77 -19.77 12.06
N ASN A 119 -11.98 -19.94 10.75
CA ASN A 119 -10.94 -19.90 9.72
C ASN A 119 -11.08 -18.67 8.82
N LEU A 120 -11.44 -17.50 9.39
CA LEU A 120 -11.79 -16.28 8.65
C LEU A 120 -10.72 -15.93 7.60
N THR A 121 -9.43 -15.92 7.99
CA THR A 121 -8.32 -15.61 7.08
C THR A 121 -8.26 -16.52 5.86
N GLN A 122 -8.40 -17.84 6.06
CA GLN A 122 -8.39 -18.79 4.94
C GLN A 122 -9.61 -18.58 4.04
N ILE A 123 -10.80 -18.46 4.64
CA ILE A 123 -12.05 -18.31 3.88
C ILE A 123 -12.03 -17.02 3.07
N SER A 124 -11.59 -15.90 3.65
CA SER A 124 -11.55 -14.61 2.96
C SER A 124 -10.47 -14.57 1.87
N ARG A 125 -9.33 -15.24 2.08
CA ARG A 125 -8.30 -15.43 1.04
C ARG A 125 -8.87 -16.16 -0.17
N GLU A 126 -9.50 -17.31 0.04
CA GLU A 126 -10.08 -18.10 -1.04
C GLU A 126 -11.24 -17.35 -1.71
N TRP A 127 -12.08 -16.65 -0.93
CA TRP A 127 -13.18 -15.86 -1.47
C TRP A 127 -12.72 -14.73 -2.38
N MET A 128 -11.64 -14.03 -2.02
CA MET A 128 -10.99 -13.01 -2.84
C MET A 128 -10.39 -13.64 -4.10
N SER A 129 -9.70 -14.76 -3.95
CA SER A 129 -9.04 -15.46 -5.05
C SER A 129 -9.99 -16.05 -6.08
N ASP A 130 -11.11 -16.64 -5.65
CA ASP A 130 -12.16 -17.17 -6.55
C ASP A 130 -12.82 -16.08 -7.40
N ARG A 131 -12.80 -14.83 -6.92
CA ARG A 131 -13.37 -13.67 -7.62
C ARG A 131 -12.34 -12.84 -8.37
N SER A 132 -11.06 -13.23 -8.33
CA SER A 132 -9.98 -12.45 -8.93
C SER A 132 -9.96 -12.50 -10.45
N TYR A 133 -10.48 -13.58 -11.06
CA TYR A 133 -10.35 -13.83 -12.50
C TYR A 133 -10.80 -12.66 -13.40
N PRO A 134 -12.01 -12.09 -13.27
CA PRO A 134 -12.44 -10.98 -14.12
C PRO A 134 -11.56 -9.73 -13.95
N PHE A 135 -11.09 -9.49 -12.73
CA PHE A 135 -10.18 -8.37 -12.44
C PHE A 135 -8.79 -8.60 -13.06
N MET A 136 -8.25 -9.82 -12.99
CA MET A 136 -6.96 -10.18 -13.59
C MET A 136 -6.99 -10.11 -15.11
N VAL A 137 -8.06 -10.59 -15.75
CA VAL A 137 -8.26 -10.40 -17.20
C VAL A 137 -8.29 -8.91 -17.54
N LYS A 138 -9.07 -8.11 -16.80
CA LYS A 138 -9.14 -6.66 -17.02
C LYS A 138 -7.78 -5.99 -16.88
N LEU A 139 -6.99 -6.34 -15.86
CA LEU A 139 -5.66 -5.82 -15.62
C LEU A 139 -4.69 -6.15 -16.78
N LEU A 140 -4.68 -7.41 -17.23
CA LEU A 140 -3.85 -7.86 -18.37
C LEU A 140 -4.22 -7.18 -19.70
N THR A 141 -5.51 -6.90 -19.91
CA THR A 141 -6.00 -6.22 -21.13
C THR A 141 -5.91 -4.69 -21.06
N SER A 142 -5.57 -4.11 -19.90
CA SER A 142 -5.42 -2.67 -19.72
C SER A 142 -3.98 -2.22 -20.03
N PRO A 143 -3.77 -0.91 -20.29
CA PRO A 143 -2.41 -0.35 -20.32
C PRO A 143 -1.65 -0.66 -19.02
N PRO A 144 -0.33 -0.91 -19.09
CA PRO A 144 0.52 -0.83 -20.28
C PRO A 144 0.55 -2.13 -21.11
N LEU A 145 0.02 -3.25 -20.59
CA LEU A 145 0.16 -4.56 -21.22
C LEU A 145 -0.69 -4.72 -22.48
N ASN A 146 -1.93 -4.22 -22.47
CA ASN A 146 -2.86 -4.23 -23.61
C ASN A 146 -2.95 -5.60 -24.30
N LEU A 147 -2.93 -6.71 -23.55
CA LEU A 147 -2.93 -8.04 -24.13
C LEU A 147 -4.24 -8.34 -24.87
N PRO A 148 -4.21 -9.13 -25.95
CA PRO A 148 -5.42 -9.73 -26.50
C PRO A 148 -6.15 -10.56 -25.43
N ASP A 149 -7.48 -10.51 -25.43
CA ASP A 149 -8.33 -11.22 -24.47
C ASP A 149 -8.01 -12.73 -24.40
N SER A 150 -7.73 -13.36 -25.55
CA SER A 150 -7.34 -14.79 -25.60
C SER A 150 -6.05 -15.12 -24.86
N ASP A 151 -5.10 -14.18 -24.78
CA ASP A 151 -3.85 -14.39 -24.06
C ASP A 151 -4.00 -14.01 -22.59
N ALA A 152 -4.76 -12.96 -22.29
CA ALA A 152 -5.11 -12.61 -20.92
C ALA A 152 -5.83 -13.77 -20.20
N GLN A 153 -6.79 -14.43 -20.85
CA GLN A 153 -7.52 -15.56 -20.29
C GLN A 153 -6.65 -16.78 -19.99
N LYS A 154 -5.55 -16.99 -20.73
CA LYS A 154 -4.58 -18.08 -20.46
C LYS A 154 -3.72 -17.80 -19.23
N LEU A 155 -3.36 -16.54 -19.01
CA LEU A 155 -2.45 -16.12 -17.93
C LEU A 155 -3.19 -15.85 -16.61
N ALA A 156 -4.43 -15.35 -16.67
CA ALA A 156 -5.23 -14.98 -15.51
C ALA A 156 -5.35 -16.06 -14.42
N PRO A 157 -5.51 -17.38 -14.74
CA PRO A 157 -5.55 -18.42 -13.71
C PRO A 157 -4.30 -18.47 -12.82
N SER A 158 -3.12 -18.21 -13.39
CA SER A 158 -1.85 -18.20 -12.64
C SER A 158 -1.73 -16.99 -11.70
N LEU A 159 -2.60 -15.99 -11.84
CA LEU A 159 -2.65 -14.78 -11.01
C LEU A 159 -3.73 -14.85 -9.93
N ARG A 160 -4.32 -16.02 -9.67
CA ARG A 160 -5.43 -16.22 -8.72
C ARG A 160 -5.19 -15.61 -7.32
N TYR A 161 -3.95 -15.64 -6.83
CA TYR A 161 -3.57 -15.10 -5.52
C TYR A 161 -2.86 -13.75 -5.60
N PHE A 162 -2.70 -13.17 -6.79
CA PHE A 162 -1.91 -11.96 -6.99
C PHE A 162 -2.37 -10.82 -6.08
N TRP A 163 -3.66 -10.49 -6.11
CA TRP A 163 -4.19 -9.41 -5.28
C TRP A 163 -4.22 -9.74 -3.79
N ALA A 164 -4.42 -11.02 -3.43
CA ALA A 164 -4.35 -11.43 -2.02
C ALA A 164 -2.95 -11.21 -1.46
N HIS A 165 -1.89 -11.52 -2.22
CA HIS A 165 -0.52 -11.25 -1.79
C HIS A 165 -0.23 -9.75 -1.67
N ILE A 166 -0.69 -8.91 -2.61
CA ILE A 166 -0.59 -7.44 -2.47
C ILE A 166 -1.33 -6.97 -1.20
N ALA A 167 -2.54 -7.46 -0.97
CA ALA A 167 -3.33 -7.08 0.20
C ALA A 167 -2.67 -7.47 1.53
N ASP A 168 -1.87 -8.54 1.53
CA ASP A 168 -1.12 -9.04 2.68
C ASP A 168 0.06 -8.15 3.09
N GLY A 169 0.55 -7.32 2.16
CA GLY A 169 1.81 -6.57 2.27
C GLY A 169 3.04 -7.46 2.11
N ASP A 170 4.20 -6.86 1.90
CA ASP A 170 5.49 -7.55 1.76
C ASP A 170 5.50 -8.57 0.60
N ALA A 171 4.70 -8.30 -0.44
CA ALA A 171 4.50 -9.20 -1.56
C ALA A 171 5.78 -9.37 -2.39
N VAL A 172 6.12 -10.61 -2.74
CA VAL A 172 7.19 -10.91 -3.69
C VAL A 172 6.66 -11.81 -4.79
N PHE A 173 6.74 -11.32 -6.03
CA PHE A 173 6.25 -12.01 -7.21
C PHE A 173 7.41 -12.51 -8.08
N ASN A 174 7.20 -13.69 -8.68
CA ASN A 174 8.06 -14.27 -9.68
C ASN A 174 7.20 -15.13 -10.61
N PHE A 175 7.24 -14.84 -11.91
CA PHE A 175 6.44 -15.54 -12.91
C PHE A 175 7.34 -15.99 -14.07
N PRO A 176 8.21 -17.00 -13.86
CA PRO A 176 9.24 -17.38 -14.84
C PRO A 176 8.63 -17.89 -16.16
N GLU A 177 7.42 -18.45 -16.08
CA GLU A 177 6.67 -18.98 -17.21
C GLU A 177 5.98 -17.89 -18.05
N PHE A 178 5.94 -16.64 -17.57
CA PHE A 178 5.26 -15.56 -18.28
C PHE A 178 6.16 -14.95 -19.37
N PRO A 179 5.56 -14.45 -20.48
CA PRO A 179 6.29 -13.62 -21.42
C PRO A 179 6.98 -12.44 -20.71
N THR A 180 8.22 -12.14 -21.08
CA THR A 180 9.06 -11.15 -20.38
C THR A 180 8.37 -9.82 -20.06
N PRO A 181 7.61 -9.17 -20.99
CA PRO A 181 6.92 -7.92 -20.67
C PRO A 181 5.87 -8.09 -19.56
N VAL A 182 5.11 -9.17 -19.59
CA VAL A 182 4.06 -9.49 -18.61
C VAL A 182 4.69 -9.83 -17.26
N ARG A 183 5.74 -10.66 -17.27
CA ARG A 183 6.52 -11.00 -16.07
C ARG A 183 7.01 -9.73 -15.37
N ARG A 184 7.72 -8.85 -16.09
CA ARG A 184 8.27 -7.60 -15.53
C ARG A 184 7.19 -6.70 -14.94
N TYR A 185 6.03 -6.62 -15.60
CA TYR A 185 4.90 -5.85 -15.09
C TYR A 185 4.40 -6.37 -13.74
N PHE A 186 4.20 -7.68 -13.58
CA PHE A 186 3.75 -8.20 -12.28
C PHE A 186 4.85 -8.21 -11.21
N GLU A 187 6.10 -8.42 -11.61
CA GLU A 187 7.24 -8.37 -10.70
C GLU A 187 7.47 -6.96 -10.12
N SER A 188 7.07 -5.90 -10.84
CA SER A 188 7.15 -4.52 -10.32
C SER A 188 6.19 -4.22 -9.18
N PHE A 189 5.19 -5.07 -8.93
CA PHE A 189 4.31 -4.99 -7.76
C PHE A 189 4.92 -5.62 -6.51
N SER A 190 6.09 -6.24 -6.64
CA SER A 190 6.78 -6.78 -5.47
C SER A 190 7.40 -5.65 -4.66
N THR A 191 7.49 -5.83 -3.36
CA THR A 191 8.13 -4.89 -2.44
C THR A 191 9.63 -4.88 -2.66
N HIS A 192 10.16 -3.76 -3.14
CA HIS A 192 11.61 -3.60 -3.35
C HIS A 192 12.10 -2.26 -2.82
N THR A 193 13.35 -2.22 -2.38
CA THR A 193 14.12 -1.01 -2.13
C THR A 193 14.55 -0.40 -3.47
N SER A 194 15.01 0.86 -3.44
CA SER A 194 15.57 1.54 -4.62
C SER A 194 16.79 0.85 -5.24
N ASP A 195 17.49 -0.02 -4.49
CA ASP A 195 18.59 -0.87 -5.00
C ASP A 195 18.13 -2.28 -5.44
N GLY A 196 16.81 -2.52 -5.52
CA GLY A 196 16.21 -3.74 -6.07
C GLY A 196 16.22 -4.95 -5.14
N LYS A 197 16.43 -4.75 -3.82
CA LYS A 197 16.32 -5.81 -2.82
C LYS A 197 14.91 -5.84 -2.23
N PRO A 198 14.41 -6.97 -1.72
CA PRO A 198 13.11 -6.98 -1.04
C PRO A 198 13.05 -5.98 0.11
N ALA A 199 12.08 -5.06 0.08
CA ALA A 199 11.80 -4.11 1.15
C ALA A 199 10.59 -4.58 1.96
N LEU A 200 10.82 -5.48 2.92
CA LEU A 200 9.73 -6.05 3.72
C LEU A 200 9.38 -5.13 4.89
N ILE A 201 8.85 -3.94 4.59
CA ILE A 201 8.55 -2.89 5.57
C ILE A 201 7.05 -2.73 5.83
N ASP A 202 6.18 -3.41 5.07
CA ASP A 202 4.76 -3.11 5.06
C ASP A 202 4.12 -3.57 6.36
N ASN A 203 4.41 -4.79 6.80
CA ASN A 203 3.79 -5.33 8.00
C ASN A 203 4.53 -4.92 9.29
N GLN A 204 5.86 -4.85 9.25
CA GLN A 204 6.69 -4.59 10.42
C GLN A 204 7.86 -3.68 10.05
N THR A 205 7.92 -2.49 10.64
CA THR A 205 9.03 -1.56 10.38
C THR A 205 9.27 -0.58 11.52
N THR A 206 10.40 0.11 11.45
CA THR A 206 10.71 1.27 12.30
C THR A 206 11.08 2.45 11.41
N LEU A 207 10.26 3.50 11.49
CA LEU A 207 10.47 4.74 10.73
C LEU A 207 11.17 5.77 11.61
N LEU A 208 12.32 6.25 11.17
CA LEU A 208 12.99 7.35 11.84
C LEU A 208 12.30 8.67 11.46
N LEU A 209 11.85 9.44 12.47
CA LEU A 209 11.23 10.73 12.25
C LEU A 209 12.29 11.83 12.30
N THR A 210 12.60 12.42 11.16
CA THR A 210 13.53 13.55 11.06
C THR A 210 12.77 14.85 11.28
N LYS A 211 13.25 15.70 12.18
CA LYS A 211 12.85 17.11 12.16
C LYS A 211 13.41 17.72 10.87
N ASN A 212 12.54 18.14 9.96
CA ASN A 212 12.98 19.03 8.89
C ASN A 212 13.41 20.35 9.55
N GLN A 213 14.59 20.84 9.17
CA GLN A 213 15.17 22.10 9.66
C GLN A 213 14.30 23.29 9.26
#